data_AF-A0A1H1MVD8-F1
#
_entry.id   AF-A0A1H1MVD8-F1
#
_cell.length_a   1.000
_cell.length_b   1.000
_cell.length_c   1.000
_cell.angle_alpha   90.00
_cell.angle_beta   90.00
_cell.angle_gamma   90.00
#
_symmetry.space_group_name_H-M   'P 1'
#
loop_
_entity.id
_entity.type
_entity.pdbx_description
1 polymer ?
#
loop_
_entity_poly.entity_id
_entity_poly.type
_entity_poly.pdbx_seq_one_letter_code
_entity_poly.pdbx_strand_id
1 'polypeptide(L)'
;MTTVCITTKKDNMMSTQDIPINSLIKIDSPFIDVANHLNKDDFSALIEFEHHQTTTILNLTNISPYVLLFFDDDLCFQGASYSIKSGSGVSTLQTAYKHILFIRMPHQLDLKNIINLNK
;
A
#
# COMPACT_ATOMS: atom_id res chain seq x y z
N MET A 1 6.06 -11.26 11.88
CA MET A 1 6.38 -10.77 10.53
C MET A 1 5.79 -11.77 9.56
N THR A 2 4.88 -11.30 8.70
CA THR A 2 4.18 -12.13 7.71
C THR A 2 4.71 -11.72 6.33
N THR A 3 4.53 -12.56 5.31
CA THR A 3 4.92 -12.25 3.94
C THR A 3 3.68 -12.19 3.07
N VAL A 4 3.63 -11.25 2.14
CA VAL A 4 2.68 -11.25 1.02
C VAL A 4 3.46 -11.41 -0.27
N CYS A 5 2.89 -12.09 -1.25
CA CYS A 5 3.55 -12.34 -2.54
C CYS A 5 2.92 -11.44 -3.60
N ILE A 6 3.75 -10.62 -4.27
CA ILE A 6 3.34 -9.87 -5.44
C ILE A 6 3.62 -10.71 -6.68
N THR A 7 2.58 -10.98 -7.46
CA THR A 7 2.76 -11.60 -8.78
C THR A 7 3.02 -10.52 -9.81
N THR A 8 4.03 -10.74 -10.64
CA THR A 8 4.32 -9.90 -11.79
C THR A 8 4.34 -10.70 -13.09
N LYS A 9 4.04 -10.05 -14.21
CA LYS A 9 4.14 -10.62 -15.55
C LYS A 9 4.97 -9.72 -16.45
N LYS A 10 6.06 -10.24 -16.98
CA LYS A 10 6.93 -9.54 -17.94
C LYS A 10 7.25 -10.48 -19.10
N ASP A 11 7.07 -10.02 -20.33
CA ASP A 11 7.37 -10.78 -21.55
C ASP A 11 6.75 -12.20 -21.56
N ASN A 12 5.48 -12.30 -21.13
CA ASN A 12 4.74 -13.56 -20.93
C ASN A 12 5.28 -14.52 -19.85
N MET A 13 6.31 -14.14 -19.12
CA MET A 13 6.81 -14.88 -17.96
C MET A 13 6.17 -14.34 -16.68
N MET A 14 5.62 -15.25 -15.89
CA MET A 14 5.12 -14.95 -14.54
C MET A 14 6.26 -15.10 -13.54
N SER A 15 6.34 -14.17 -12.59
CA SER A 15 7.24 -14.30 -11.44
C SER A 15 6.56 -13.79 -10.18
N THR A 16 7.04 -14.23 -9.02
CA THR A 16 6.53 -13.80 -7.72
C THR A 16 7.65 -13.15 -6.92
N GLN A 17 7.31 -12.09 -6.19
CA GLN A 17 8.20 -11.41 -5.28
C GLN A 17 7.59 -11.38 -3.88
N ASP A 18 8.33 -11.91 -2.92
CA ASP A 18 7.93 -11.90 -1.51
C ASP A 18 8.21 -10.53 -0.89
N ILE A 19 7.19 -9.98 -0.23
CA ILE A 19 7.26 -8.71 0.48
C ILE A 19 6.97 -8.98 1.97
N PRO A 20 7.96 -8.85 2.86
CA PRO A 20 7.73 -8.97 4.29
C PRO A 20 6.91 -7.78 4.78
N ILE A 21 5.73 -8.07 5.36
CA ILE A 21 4.88 -7.09 6.04
C ILE A 21 5.12 -7.13 7.55
N ASN A 22 5.31 -5.94 8.11
CA ASN A 22 5.45 -5.74 9.54
C ASN A 22 4.11 -5.98 10.25
N SER A 23 3.02 -5.56 9.61
CA SER A 23 1.67 -5.60 10.18
C SER A 23 0.59 -5.75 9.11
N LEU A 24 -0.50 -6.39 9.52
CA LEU A 24 -1.80 -6.34 8.85
C LEU A 24 -2.68 -5.41 9.69
N ILE A 25 -3.16 -4.32 9.10
CA ILE A 25 -3.86 -3.25 9.80
C ILE A 25 -5.29 -3.20 9.27
N LYS A 26 -6.27 -3.55 10.11
CA LYS A 26 -7.70 -3.43 9.80
C LYS A 26 -8.23 -2.12 10.38
N ILE A 27 -8.89 -1.31 9.56
CA ILE A 27 -9.38 0.01 9.97
C ILE A 27 -10.84 0.19 9.58
N ASP A 28 -11.67 0.44 10.58
CA ASP A 28 -13.08 0.82 10.44
C ASP A 28 -13.27 2.34 10.60
N SER A 29 -12.59 3.13 9.76
CA SER A 29 -12.73 4.59 9.71
C SER A 29 -12.49 5.12 8.30
N PRO A 30 -13.33 6.02 7.79
CA PRO A 30 -13.17 6.61 6.46
C PRO A 30 -12.11 7.72 6.40
N PHE A 31 -11.60 8.16 7.55
CA PHE A 31 -10.53 9.14 7.64
C PHE A 31 -9.44 8.59 8.55
N ILE A 32 -8.22 8.49 8.03
CA ILE A 32 -7.09 7.96 8.78
C ILE A 32 -5.86 8.84 8.66
N ASP A 33 -5.13 8.98 9.77
CA ASP A 33 -3.75 9.44 9.76
C ASP A 33 -2.84 8.22 9.75
N VAL A 34 -2.28 7.92 8.58
CA VAL A 34 -1.51 6.69 8.34
C VAL A 34 -0.29 6.64 9.27
N ALA A 35 0.24 7.78 9.72
CA ALA A 35 1.42 7.84 10.58
C ALA A 35 1.14 7.29 11.98
N ASN A 36 -0.12 7.34 12.43
CA ASN A 36 -0.53 6.81 13.73
C ASN A 36 -0.68 5.28 13.73
N HIS A 37 -0.70 4.65 12.56
CA HIS A 37 -0.89 3.21 12.40
C HIS A 37 0.39 2.46 12.01
N LEU A 38 1.43 3.18 11.58
CA LEU A 38 2.72 2.62 11.20
C LEU A 38 3.76 2.94 12.27
N ASN A 39 4.50 1.93 12.74
CA ASN A 39 5.70 2.22 13.52
C ASN A 39 6.77 2.87 12.63
N LYS A 40 7.68 3.64 13.23
CA LYS A 40 8.79 4.25 12.49
C LYS A 40 9.68 3.23 11.79
N ASP A 41 9.80 2.04 12.38
CA ASP A 41 10.59 0.92 11.89
C ASP A 41 9.80 -0.02 10.97
N ASP A 42 8.51 0.24 10.74
CA ASP A 42 7.69 -0.58 9.84
C ASP A 42 8.02 -0.24 8.39
N PHE A 43 8.60 -1.21 7.67
CA PHE A 43 8.98 -1.10 6.28
C PHE A 43 7.82 -1.34 5.33
N SER A 44 6.86 -2.19 5.69
CA SER A 44 5.64 -2.33 4.92
C SER A 44 4.46 -2.81 5.78
N ALA A 45 3.25 -2.47 5.35
CA ALA A 45 2.02 -2.87 6.01
C ALA A 45 0.92 -3.09 4.98
N LEU A 46 0.14 -4.14 5.18
CA LEU A 46 -1.10 -4.33 4.43
C LEU A 46 -2.24 -3.69 5.22
N ILE A 47 -2.89 -2.69 4.63
CA ILE A 47 -4.00 -1.94 5.23
C ILE A 47 -5.30 -2.41 4.58
N GLU A 48 -6.27 -2.77 5.41
CA GLU A 48 -7.60 -3.23 5.02
C GLU A 48 -8.67 -2.33 5.64
N PHE A 49 -9.47 -1.69 4.80
CA PHE A 49 -10.59 -0.85 5.26
C PHE A 49 -11.88 -1.66 5.32
N GLU A 50 -12.50 -1.70 6.50
CA GLU A 50 -13.73 -2.47 6.77
C GLU A 50 -14.99 -1.59 6.83
N HIS A 51 -14.83 -0.27 6.78
CA HIS A 51 -15.93 0.68 6.85
C HIS A 51 -16.83 0.66 5.60
N HIS A 52 -18.06 1.14 5.78
CA HIS A 52 -19.10 1.09 4.73
C HIS A 52 -19.11 2.31 3.79
N GLN A 53 -18.29 3.34 4.06
CA GLN A 53 -18.17 4.52 3.19
C GLN A 53 -17.51 4.17 1.85
N THR A 54 -17.93 4.85 0.78
CA THR A 54 -17.42 4.63 -0.60
C THR A 54 -15.94 4.98 -0.74
N THR A 55 -15.46 5.95 0.03
CA THR A 55 -14.06 6.40 -0.06
C THR A 55 -13.44 6.57 1.31
N THR A 56 -12.14 6.31 1.36
CA THR A 56 -11.26 6.59 2.48
C THR A 56 -10.37 7.77 2.15
N ILE A 57 -10.13 8.65 3.11
CA ILE A 57 -9.15 9.72 3.05
C ILE A 57 -7.94 9.32 3.92
N LEU A 58 -6.79 9.24 3.29
CA LEU A 58 -5.50 8.94 3.91
C LEU A 58 -4.74 10.25 4.11
N ASN A 59 -4.44 10.62 5.34
CA ASN A 59 -3.44 11.64 5.63
C ASN A 59 -2.05 10.99 5.66
N LEU A 60 -1.18 11.47 4.78
CA LEU A 60 0.16 10.95 4.48
C LEU A 60 1.26 11.99 4.77
N THR A 61 0.91 13.12 5.39
CA THR A 61 1.78 14.30 5.57
C THR A 61 3.13 13.98 6.22
N ASN A 62 3.14 13.11 7.23
CA ASN A 62 4.35 12.82 8.01
C ASN A 62 5.02 11.49 7.61
N ILE A 63 4.75 11.00 6.39
CA ILE A 63 5.22 9.71 5.91
C ILE A 63 5.85 9.92 4.55
N SER A 64 7.16 9.71 4.46
CA SER A 64 7.91 9.77 3.20
C SER A 64 9.29 9.16 3.44
N PRO A 65 9.91 8.51 2.44
CA PRO A 65 9.34 8.16 1.13
C PRO A 65 8.56 6.83 1.17
N TYR A 66 7.54 6.70 0.31
CA TYR A 66 6.70 5.50 0.25
C TYR A 66 6.14 5.20 -1.13
N VAL A 67 5.65 3.99 -1.30
CA VAL A 67 4.76 3.52 -2.36
C VAL A 67 3.50 2.95 -1.72
N LEU A 68 2.34 3.31 -2.26
CA LEU A 68 1.05 2.68 -2.03
C LEU A 68 0.71 1.87 -3.27
N LEU A 69 0.38 0.60 -3.10
CA LEU A 69 -0.21 -0.24 -4.14
C LEU A 69 -1.67 -0.47 -3.79
N PHE A 70 -2.56 -0.19 -4.72
CA PHE A 70 -4.00 -0.37 -4.56
C PHE A 70 -4.44 -1.66 -5.24
N PHE A 71 -5.27 -2.42 -4.52
CA PHE A 71 -5.86 -3.64 -5.02
C PHE A 71 -7.38 -3.60 -4.86
N ASP A 72 -8.08 -4.27 -5.76
CA ASP A 72 -9.52 -4.52 -5.61
C ASP A 72 -9.79 -5.65 -4.61
N ASP A 73 -11.07 -6.00 -4.46
CA ASP A 73 -11.54 -7.04 -3.52
C ASP A 73 -11.02 -8.45 -3.90
N ASP A 74 -10.68 -8.68 -5.17
CA ASP A 74 -10.04 -9.90 -5.67
C ASP A 74 -8.50 -9.85 -5.59
N LEU A 75 -7.96 -8.81 -4.92
CA LEU A 75 -6.53 -8.52 -4.79
C LEU A 75 -5.81 -8.31 -6.12
N CYS A 76 -6.53 -7.99 -7.19
CA CYS A 76 -5.95 -7.60 -8.47
C CYS A 76 -5.45 -6.16 -8.39
N PHE A 77 -4.29 -5.90 -9.00
CA PHE A 77 -3.62 -4.61 -8.92
C PHE A 77 -4.34 -3.56 -9.77
N GLN A 78 -4.63 -2.41 -9.15
CA GLN A 78 -5.41 -1.34 -9.77
C GLN A 78 -4.61 -0.05 -9.97
N GLY A 79 -3.50 0.11 -9.26
CA GLY A 79 -2.61 1.25 -9.45
C GLY A 79 -1.67 1.47 -8.28
N ALA A 80 -0.81 2.49 -8.42
CA ALA A 80 0.12 2.88 -7.39
C ALA A 80 0.21 4.39 -7.24
N SER A 81 0.50 4.84 -6.03
CA SER A 81 0.85 6.23 -5.71
C SER A 81 2.14 6.23 -4.93
N TYR A 82 3.03 7.19 -5.17
CA TYR A 82 4.32 7.23 -4.50
C TYR A 82 4.70 8.65 -4.10
N SER A 83 5.43 8.76 -2.99
CA SER A 83 6.07 9.99 -2.54
C SER A 83 7.57 9.78 -2.46
N ILE A 84 8.32 10.56 -3.25
CA ILE A 84 9.79 10.45 -3.37
C ILE A 84 10.51 11.55 -2.55
N LYS A 85 9.82 12.63 -2.18
CA LYS A 85 10.43 13.80 -1.51
C LYS A 85 9.62 14.18 -0.28
N SER A 86 10.33 14.46 0.81
CA SER A 86 9.76 15.08 2.01
C SER A 86 9.58 16.58 1.77
N GLY A 87 8.41 16.98 1.28
CA GLY A 87 7.92 18.35 1.42
C GLY A 87 7.29 18.56 2.80
N SER A 88 7.25 19.80 3.29
CA SER A 88 6.54 20.15 4.54
C SER A 88 5.04 20.41 4.34
N GLY A 89 4.54 20.21 3.13
CA GLY A 89 3.13 20.42 2.79
C GLY A 89 2.26 19.27 3.28
N VAL A 90 1.00 19.59 3.58
CA VAL A 90 -0.03 18.60 3.88
C VAL A 90 -0.23 17.70 2.66
N SER A 91 -0.23 16.39 2.88
CA SER A 91 -0.45 15.38 1.85
C SER A 91 -1.62 14.51 2.24
N THR A 92 -2.69 14.55 1.45
CA THR A 92 -3.87 13.71 1.63
C THR A 92 -4.21 13.01 0.32
N LEU A 93 -4.59 11.73 0.41
CA LEU A 93 -5.05 10.95 -0.73
C LEU A 93 -6.45 10.39 -0.45
N GLN A 94 -7.37 10.58 -1.37
CA GLN A 94 -8.68 9.93 -1.33
C GLN A 94 -8.69 8.71 -2.27
N THR A 95 -9.24 7.59 -1.80
CA THR A 95 -9.29 6.34 -2.55
C THR A 95 -10.58 5.57 -2.25
N ALA A 96 -11.07 4.79 -3.21
CA ALA A 96 -12.17 3.84 -3.02
C ALA A 96 -11.68 2.41 -2.74
N TYR A 97 -10.36 2.17 -2.86
CA TYR A 97 -9.78 0.84 -2.67
C TYR A 97 -9.67 0.49 -1.18
N LYS A 98 -10.14 -0.71 -0.84
CA LYS A 98 -10.13 -1.22 0.54
C LYS A 98 -8.86 -1.97 0.90
N HIS A 99 -8.10 -2.43 -0.10
CA HIS A 99 -6.85 -3.16 0.10
C HIS A 99 -5.68 -2.32 -0.41
N ILE A 100 -4.80 -1.93 0.52
CA ILE A 100 -3.64 -1.08 0.20
C ILE A 100 -2.38 -1.69 0.81
N LEU A 101 -1.39 -1.99 -0.03
CA LEU A 101 -0.06 -2.33 0.45
C LEU A 101 0.78 -1.05 0.54
N PHE A 102 1.11 -0.64 1.75
CA PHE A 102 2.04 0.45 2.04
C PHE A 102 3.46 -0.12 2.11
N ILE A 103 4.41 0.49 1.39
CA ILE A 103 5.83 0.10 1.38
C ILE A 103 6.69 1.35 1.53
N ARG A 104 7.57 1.41 2.54
CA ARG A 104 8.59 2.44 2.66
C ARG A 104 9.66 2.25 1.60
N MET A 105 10.16 3.36 1.07
CA MET A 105 11.26 3.36 0.12
C MET A 105 12.62 3.49 0.83
N PRO A 106 13.71 2.96 0.25
CA PRO A 106 13.78 2.33 -1.08
C PRO A 106 13.31 0.87 -1.07
N HIS A 107 12.56 0.49 -2.11
CA HIS A 107 12.24 -0.91 -2.41
C HIS A 107 12.36 -1.13 -3.93
N GLN A 108 12.96 -2.25 -4.33
CA GLN A 108 13.02 -2.63 -5.75
C GLN A 108 11.70 -3.33 -6.11
N LEU A 109 10.77 -2.57 -6.67
CA LEU A 109 9.49 -3.08 -7.15
C LEU A 109 9.24 -2.56 -8.58
N ASP A 110 9.04 -3.47 -9.53
CA ASP A 110 8.68 -3.10 -10.89
C ASP A 110 7.17 -2.93 -11.02
N LEU A 111 6.70 -1.71 -10.75
CA LEU A 111 5.29 -1.34 -10.74
C LEU A 111 4.56 -1.65 -12.06
N LYS A 112 5.27 -1.68 -13.19
CA LYS A 112 4.65 -1.83 -14.51
C LYS A 112 4.11 -3.23 -14.75
N ASN A 113 4.67 -4.21 -14.06
CA ASN A 113 4.41 -5.62 -14.33
C ASN A 113 3.57 -6.27 -13.24
N ILE A 114 3.11 -5.53 -12.22
CA ILE A 114 2.30 -6.07 -11.12
C ILE A 114 0.93 -6.51 -11.63
N ILE A 115 0.51 -7.70 -11.21
CA ILE A 115 -0.77 -8.31 -11.56
C ILE A 115 -1.69 -8.39 -10.35
N ASN A 116 -1.23 -9.01 -9.27
CA ASN A 116 -2.03 -9.20 -8.06
C ASN A 116 -1.16 -9.40 -6.81
N LEU A 117 -1.83 -9.38 -5.67
CA LEU A 117 -1.29 -9.73 -4.37
C LEU A 117 -1.85 -11.09 -3.91
N ASN A 118 -0.98 -11.96 -3.41
CA ASN A 118 -1.38 -13.19 -2.71
C ASN A 118 -0.98 -13.08 -1.22
N LYS A 119 -1.83 -13.60 -0.34
CA LYS A 119 -1.64 -13.58 1.13
C LYS A 119 -1.34 -14.97 1.65
#